data_AF-A0A2V7TN23-F1
#
_entry.id   AF-A0A2V7TN23-F1
#
_cell.length_a   1.000
_cell.length_b   1.000
_cell.length_c   1.000
_cell.angle_alpha   90.00
_cell.angle_beta   90.00
_cell.angle_gamma   90.00
#
_symmetry.space_group_name_H-M   'P 1'
#
loop_
_entity.id
_entity.type
_entity.pdbx_description
1 polymer ?
#
loop_
_entity_poly.entity_id
_entity_poly.type
_entity_poly.pdbx_seq_one_letter_code
_entity_poly.pdbx_strand_id
1 'polypeptide(L)'
;MSPAAQLPLTIIADDLTGACDTGALFAARGPVPVTVWPDAALRAPVSVVDTETRALDPADAARRVSAVARSVARTRIFKKIDSTLRGPIGAELDALLRATSAAGALVCPALPSEHRVVVERVLTVGAVPVAETAIAEDPTFPRAAGTSNVVDLLRPQLDRPFAWIPLGRVREGGRPLTARLVRLAGMVIVADAETDADLDTLVEAVLELDSPPLLVGAAGLALALARRLGLAAARVDPPTGERWLIVAGSQHPATRRQVEAAREAGLTVLATPDAPQPDRAGAVTDLAAQARARLDAGPVDVVLVTGGETLVALYHALGAERLDLEGAPRPGLALGRLRAPGREPLTVVTKAGGFGEPDLFVSLVREAVA
;
A
#
# COMPACT_ATOMS: atom_id res chain seq x y z
N MET A 1 5.40 23.53 -19.58
CA MET A 1 4.52 23.92 -18.45
C MET A 1 5.35 24.77 -17.51
N SER A 2 4.93 26.00 -17.22
CA SER A 2 5.55 26.84 -16.19
C SER A 2 5.52 26.12 -14.83
N PRO A 3 6.52 26.26 -13.93
CA PRO A 3 6.54 25.68 -12.58
C PRO A 3 5.54 26.37 -11.63
N ALA A 4 4.33 26.68 -12.12
CA ALA A 4 3.19 26.94 -11.26
C ALA A 4 2.95 25.69 -10.40
N ALA A 5 3.06 25.87 -9.09
CA ALA A 5 3.22 24.82 -8.09
C ALA A 5 2.34 23.58 -8.35
N GLN A 6 2.98 22.44 -8.64
CA GLN A 6 2.30 21.15 -8.58
C GLN A 6 1.70 21.01 -7.17
N LEU A 7 0.39 20.76 -7.08
CA LEU A 7 -0.26 20.46 -5.81
C LEU A 7 0.47 19.28 -5.14
N PRO A 8 0.78 19.37 -3.83
CA PRO A 8 1.30 18.23 -3.10
C PRO A 8 0.38 17.01 -3.22
N LEU A 9 0.94 15.81 -3.12
CA LEU A 9 0.19 14.55 -3.16
C LEU A 9 0.11 13.95 -1.75
N THR A 10 -1.09 13.66 -1.28
CA THR A 10 -1.30 12.80 -0.11
C THR A 10 -1.80 11.44 -0.55
N ILE A 11 -1.11 10.38 -0.13
CA ILE A 11 -1.55 9.01 -0.28
C ILE A 11 -2.28 8.63 1.02
N ILE A 12 -3.53 8.19 0.92
CA ILE A 12 -4.27 7.66 2.06
C ILE A 12 -4.32 6.14 1.88
N ALA A 13 -3.69 5.39 2.77
CA ALA A 13 -3.59 3.93 2.72
C ALA A 13 -4.40 3.27 3.82
N ASP A 14 -4.89 2.06 3.58
CA ASP A 14 -5.69 1.26 4.51
C ASP A 14 -4.85 0.38 5.45
N ASP A 15 -3.56 0.18 5.13
CA ASP A 15 -2.58 -0.55 5.93
C ASP A 15 -1.16 0.02 5.81
N LEU A 16 -0.34 -0.17 6.84
CA LEU A 16 1.02 0.38 6.86
C LEU A 16 1.97 -0.23 5.83
N THR A 17 1.88 -1.54 5.54
CA THR A 17 2.78 -2.14 4.53
C THR A 17 2.47 -1.65 3.13
N GLY A 18 1.19 -1.52 2.76
CA GLY A 18 0.78 -0.90 1.50
C GLY A 18 1.09 0.60 1.44
N ALA A 19 1.02 1.31 2.57
CA ALA A 19 1.47 2.69 2.70
C ALA A 19 2.96 2.83 2.37
N CYS A 20 3.79 1.96 2.95
CA CYS A 20 5.24 1.97 2.75
C CYS A 20 5.64 1.58 1.33
N ASP A 21 5.09 0.49 0.81
CA ASP A 21 5.33 0.01 -0.56
C ASP A 21 4.97 1.10 -1.59
N THR A 22 3.81 1.73 -1.42
CA THR A 22 3.36 2.80 -2.32
C THR A 22 4.19 4.07 -2.16
N GLY A 23 4.45 4.50 -0.92
CA GLY A 23 5.20 5.73 -0.65
C GLY A 23 6.64 5.68 -1.17
N ALA A 24 7.28 4.51 -1.12
CA ALA A 24 8.63 4.30 -1.64
C ALA A 24 8.73 4.57 -3.14
N LEU A 25 7.65 4.34 -3.90
CA LEU A 25 7.59 4.66 -5.34
C LEU A 25 7.71 6.16 -5.62
N PHE A 26 7.44 7.02 -4.64
CA PHE A 26 7.45 8.49 -4.80
C PHE A 26 8.71 9.17 -4.25
N ALA A 27 9.71 8.40 -3.80
CA ALA A 27 10.92 8.91 -3.15
C ALA A 27 11.97 9.55 -4.09
N ALA A 28 11.66 9.76 -5.37
CA ALA A 28 12.63 10.28 -6.36
C ALA A 28 13.23 11.65 -6.03
N ARG A 29 12.50 12.46 -5.25
CA ARG A 29 12.92 13.83 -4.87
C ARG A 29 13.31 13.95 -3.41
N GLY A 30 13.55 12.82 -2.74
CA GLY A 30 13.88 12.75 -1.33
C GLY A 30 12.83 11.97 -0.53
N PRO A 31 13.02 11.87 0.80
CA PRO A 31 12.23 10.94 1.61
C PRO A 31 10.74 11.28 1.65
N VAL A 32 9.89 10.25 1.60
CA VAL A 32 8.44 10.38 1.70
C VAL A 32 8.00 10.02 3.13
N PRO A 33 7.49 10.98 3.93
CA PRO A 33 7.02 10.68 5.27
C PRO A 33 5.71 9.88 5.27
N VAL A 34 5.68 8.84 6.08
CA VAL A 34 4.49 8.04 6.42
C VAL A 34 4.15 8.26 7.88
N THR A 35 2.90 8.63 8.16
CA THR A 35 2.35 8.65 9.52
C THR A 35 1.24 7.60 9.67
N VAL A 36 1.02 7.16 10.90
CA VAL A 36 -0.05 6.21 11.24
C VAL A 36 -1.14 6.95 12.02
N TRP A 37 -2.40 6.70 11.70
CA TRP A 37 -3.53 7.27 12.45
C TRP A 37 -3.36 7.06 13.97
N PRO A 38 -3.60 8.08 14.82
CA PRO A 38 -4.28 9.34 14.52
C PRO A 38 -3.38 10.50 14.07
N ASP A 39 -2.10 10.26 13.81
CA ASP A 39 -1.16 11.32 13.44
C ASP A 39 -1.49 11.90 12.06
N ALA A 40 -1.44 13.23 11.97
CA ALA A 40 -1.80 13.95 10.75
C ALA A 40 -0.73 13.81 9.66
N ALA A 41 -1.17 13.95 8.41
CA ALA A 41 -0.27 14.04 7.26
C ALA A 41 0.76 15.16 7.47
N LEU A 42 2.03 14.84 7.21
CA LEU A 42 3.08 15.84 7.23
C LEU A 42 3.09 16.64 5.93
N ARG A 43 3.49 17.91 6.03
CA ARG A 43 3.66 18.79 4.87
C ARG A 43 4.93 18.39 4.12
N ALA A 44 4.75 17.76 2.97
CA ALA A 44 5.82 17.37 2.04
C ALA A 44 5.27 17.39 0.60
N PRO A 45 6.12 17.38 -0.44
CA PRO A 45 5.67 17.24 -1.83
C PRO A 45 4.83 15.98 -2.06
N VAL A 46 5.19 14.89 -1.38
CA VAL A 46 4.40 13.67 -1.24
C VAL A 46 4.42 13.26 0.22
N SER A 47 3.27 12.89 0.78
CA SER A 47 3.16 12.27 2.10
C SER A 47 2.17 11.12 2.08
N VAL A 48 2.30 10.21 3.03
CA VAL A 48 1.40 9.07 3.20
C VAL A 48 0.81 9.11 4.60
N VAL A 49 -0.50 8.84 4.69
CA VAL A 49 -1.17 8.55 5.95
C VAL A 49 -1.76 7.15 5.85
N ASP A 50 -1.31 6.30 6.74
CA ASP A 50 -1.92 5.01 6.97
C ASP A 50 -3.07 5.16 7.98
N THR A 51 -4.28 4.79 7.57
CA THR A 51 -5.48 4.90 8.41
C THR A 51 -5.76 3.67 9.27
N GLU A 52 -5.03 2.57 9.05
CA GLU A 52 -5.24 1.27 9.70
C GLU A 52 -6.73 0.88 9.70
N THR A 53 -7.32 0.89 8.51
CA THR A 53 -8.77 0.73 8.29
C THR A 53 -9.14 -0.61 7.66
N ARG A 54 -8.19 -1.38 7.13
CA ARG A 54 -8.46 -2.63 6.41
C ARG A 54 -9.32 -3.62 7.21
N ALA A 55 -9.07 -3.75 8.50
CA ALA A 55 -9.76 -4.69 9.38
C ALA A 55 -10.89 -4.06 10.20
N LEU A 56 -11.17 -2.76 10.03
CA LEU A 56 -12.23 -2.08 10.75
C LEU A 56 -13.60 -2.37 10.15
N ASP A 57 -14.64 -2.13 10.95
CA ASP A 57 -15.98 -2.06 10.39
C ASP A 57 -16.09 -0.88 9.40
N PRO A 58 -17.01 -0.95 8.42
CA PRO A 58 -17.12 0.07 7.39
C PRO A 58 -17.40 1.49 7.91
N ALA A 59 -18.12 1.64 9.02
CA ALA A 59 -18.44 2.96 9.56
C ALA A 59 -17.20 3.60 10.19
N ASP A 60 -16.41 2.83 10.92
CA ASP A 60 -15.17 3.28 11.53
C ASP A 60 -14.10 3.61 10.50
N ALA A 61 -13.97 2.78 9.47
CA ALA A 61 -13.11 3.07 8.33
C ALA A 61 -13.50 4.40 7.64
N ALA A 62 -14.79 4.59 7.37
CA ALA A 62 -15.32 5.82 6.78
C ALA A 62 -15.04 7.06 7.66
N ARG A 63 -15.16 6.94 8.99
CA ARG A 63 -14.86 8.03 9.94
C ARG A 63 -13.39 8.45 9.88
N ARG A 64 -12.45 7.49 9.97
CA ARG A 64 -11.00 7.78 9.94
C ARG A 64 -10.58 8.40 8.62
N VAL A 65 -10.98 7.78 7.50
CA VAL A 65 -10.63 8.27 6.16
C VAL A 65 -11.22 9.66 5.91
N SER A 66 -12.45 9.94 6.35
CA SER A 66 -13.04 11.29 6.26
C SER A 66 -12.23 12.32 7.06
N ALA A 67 -11.77 11.97 8.25
CA ALA A 67 -10.99 12.88 9.09
C ALA A 67 -9.65 13.24 8.44
N VAL A 68 -8.94 12.24 7.90
CA VAL A 68 -7.69 12.46 7.15
C VAL A 68 -7.95 13.28 5.89
N ALA A 69 -8.97 12.94 5.10
CA ALA A 69 -9.26 13.68 3.85
C ALA A 69 -9.54 15.17 4.09
N ARG A 70 -10.25 15.51 5.18
CA ARG A 70 -10.49 16.91 5.56
C ARG A 70 -9.21 17.63 5.99
N SER A 71 -8.26 16.94 6.63
CA SER A 71 -6.99 17.56 7.05
C SER A 71 -6.04 17.84 5.87
N VAL A 72 -6.25 17.19 4.72
CA VAL A 72 -5.40 17.33 3.52
C VAL A 72 -6.13 17.91 2.30
N ALA A 73 -7.22 18.65 2.51
CA ALA A 73 -8.09 19.19 1.46
C ALA A 73 -7.41 20.09 0.39
N ARG A 74 -6.16 20.51 0.61
CA ARG A 74 -5.36 21.31 -0.34
C ARG A 74 -4.29 20.49 -1.08
N THR A 75 -4.46 19.19 -1.12
CA THR A 75 -3.54 18.25 -1.80
C THR A 75 -4.31 17.44 -2.84
N ARG A 76 -3.60 16.93 -3.85
CA ARG A 76 -4.13 15.80 -4.62
C ARG A 76 -4.18 14.59 -3.70
N ILE A 77 -5.25 13.82 -3.75
CA ILE A 77 -5.37 12.58 -2.96
C ILE A 77 -5.26 11.39 -3.91
N PHE A 78 -4.45 10.40 -3.52
CA PHE A 78 -4.49 9.05 -4.07
C PHE A 78 -4.96 8.11 -2.97
N LYS A 79 -6.02 7.34 -3.22
CA LYS A 79 -6.48 6.33 -2.28
C LYS A 79 -5.80 5.00 -2.60
N LYS A 80 -4.85 4.62 -1.75
CA LYS A 80 -4.23 3.30 -1.76
C LYS A 80 -5.20 2.28 -1.14
N ILE A 81 -5.45 1.22 -1.90
CA ILE A 81 -6.26 0.04 -1.50
C ILE A 81 -5.45 -1.24 -1.64
N ASP A 82 -5.86 -2.31 -0.99
CA ASP A 82 -5.32 -3.65 -1.22
C ASP A 82 -5.58 -4.09 -2.67
N SER A 83 -4.55 -4.59 -3.37
CA SER A 83 -4.68 -5.06 -4.76
C SER A 83 -5.60 -6.27 -4.92
N THR A 84 -5.93 -6.93 -3.81
CA THR A 84 -6.82 -8.09 -3.77
C THR A 84 -8.18 -7.75 -3.15
N LEU A 85 -8.48 -6.45 -3.04
CA LEU A 85 -9.77 -5.88 -2.62
C LEU A 85 -10.23 -6.27 -1.21
N ARG A 86 -9.27 -6.55 -0.32
CA ARG A 86 -9.55 -6.67 1.12
C ARG A 86 -9.84 -5.31 1.74
N GLY A 87 -10.72 -5.32 2.74
CA GLY A 87 -11.11 -4.18 3.53
C GLY A 87 -12.37 -3.46 3.04
N PRO A 88 -12.86 -2.48 3.81
CA PRO A 88 -14.12 -1.79 3.55
C PRO A 88 -14.01 -0.69 2.47
N ILE A 89 -13.45 -1.05 1.30
CA ILE A 89 -13.06 -0.10 0.25
C ILE A 89 -14.24 0.75 -0.24
N GLY A 90 -15.43 0.16 -0.37
CA GLY A 90 -16.62 0.90 -0.82
C GLY A 90 -17.01 2.02 0.16
N ALA A 91 -16.98 1.73 1.47
CA ALA A 91 -17.30 2.71 2.50
C ALA A 91 -16.23 3.81 2.60
N GLU A 92 -14.94 3.43 2.49
CA GLU A 92 -13.84 4.40 2.45
C GLU A 92 -13.95 5.33 1.23
N LEU A 93 -14.27 4.77 0.06
CA LEU A 93 -14.43 5.54 -1.16
C LEU A 93 -15.60 6.52 -1.06
N ASP A 94 -16.75 6.07 -0.56
CA ASP A 94 -17.91 6.94 -0.37
C ASP A 94 -17.63 8.09 0.60
N ALA A 95 -16.91 7.79 1.69
CA ALA A 95 -16.42 8.77 2.65
C ALA A 95 -15.48 9.79 2.02
N LEU A 96 -14.52 9.35 1.20
CA LEU A 96 -13.59 10.23 0.49
C LEU A 96 -14.31 11.16 -0.47
N LEU A 97 -15.21 10.62 -1.31
CA LEU A 97 -15.96 11.42 -2.28
C LEU A 97 -16.79 12.52 -1.59
N ARG A 98 -17.42 12.19 -0.45
CA ARG A 98 -18.11 13.21 0.37
C ARG A 98 -17.16 14.23 0.99
N ALA A 99 -16.07 13.77 1.60
CA ALA A 99 -15.16 14.64 2.35
C ALA A 99 -14.37 15.61 1.44
N THR A 100 -14.08 15.19 0.21
CA THR A 100 -13.30 15.95 -0.77
C THR A 100 -14.17 16.71 -1.77
N SER A 101 -15.47 16.44 -1.81
CA SER A 101 -16.39 16.89 -2.86
C SER A 101 -15.96 16.49 -4.27
N ALA A 102 -15.12 15.45 -4.40
CA ALA A 102 -14.75 14.90 -5.70
C ALA A 102 -16.00 14.34 -6.39
N ALA A 103 -16.16 14.67 -7.68
CA ALA A 103 -17.35 14.29 -8.44
C ALA A 103 -17.48 12.76 -8.60
N GLY A 104 -16.35 12.06 -8.77
CA GLY A 104 -16.31 10.62 -8.97
C GLY A 104 -14.93 10.04 -8.71
N ALA A 105 -14.75 8.77 -9.02
CA ALA A 105 -13.51 8.03 -8.80
C ALA A 105 -13.18 7.13 -9.98
N LEU A 106 -11.88 6.91 -10.22
CA LEU A 106 -11.38 5.84 -11.08
C LEU A 106 -10.71 4.79 -10.19
N VAL A 107 -11.22 3.57 -10.25
CA VAL A 107 -10.78 2.43 -9.47
C VAL A 107 -10.08 1.42 -10.37
N CYS A 108 -8.83 1.11 -10.05
CA CYS A 108 -8.08 0.03 -10.70
C CYS A 108 -7.14 -0.64 -9.67
N PRO A 109 -7.50 -1.84 -9.15
CA PRO A 109 -6.67 -2.57 -8.19
C PRO A 109 -5.51 -3.34 -8.84
N ALA A 110 -5.36 -3.30 -10.18
CA ALA A 110 -4.36 -4.07 -10.89
C ALA A 110 -2.94 -3.75 -10.41
N LEU A 111 -2.14 -4.81 -10.32
CA LEU A 111 -0.71 -4.80 -10.01
C LEU A 111 -0.05 -5.89 -10.88
N PRO A 112 0.19 -5.60 -12.17
CA PRO A 112 0.69 -6.57 -13.16
C PRO A 112 2.01 -7.25 -12.74
N SER A 113 2.90 -6.52 -12.06
CA SER A 113 4.16 -7.05 -11.53
C SER A 113 3.98 -8.22 -10.54
N GLU A 114 2.80 -8.30 -9.91
CA GLU A 114 2.42 -9.38 -8.97
C GLU A 114 1.36 -10.31 -9.58
N HIS A 115 1.22 -10.29 -10.90
CA HIS A 115 0.23 -11.07 -11.65
C HIS A 115 -1.21 -10.81 -11.21
N ARG A 116 -1.51 -9.58 -10.77
CA ARG A 116 -2.87 -9.15 -10.40
C ARG A 116 -3.41 -8.26 -11.49
N VAL A 117 -4.40 -8.75 -12.24
CA VAL A 117 -4.96 -8.04 -13.40
C VAL A 117 -6.46 -7.94 -13.29
N VAL A 118 -7.03 -6.94 -13.97
CA VAL A 118 -8.48 -6.76 -14.08
C VAL A 118 -8.86 -6.80 -15.55
N VAL A 119 -9.65 -7.80 -15.93
CA VAL A 119 -10.15 -7.97 -17.30
C VAL A 119 -11.63 -8.28 -17.23
N GLU A 120 -12.46 -7.58 -18.01
CA GLU A 120 -13.92 -7.71 -17.96
C GLU A 120 -14.51 -7.43 -16.57
N ARG A 121 -13.87 -6.53 -15.79
CA ARG A 121 -14.11 -6.25 -14.36
C ARG A 121 -13.75 -7.40 -13.42
N VAL A 122 -13.20 -8.51 -13.89
CA VAL A 122 -12.83 -9.64 -13.04
C VAL A 122 -11.38 -9.47 -12.60
N LEU A 123 -11.18 -9.44 -11.28
CA LEU A 123 -9.84 -9.46 -10.67
C LEU A 123 -9.32 -10.90 -10.56
N THR A 124 -8.16 -11.16 -11.14
CA THR A 124 -7.44 -12.43 -11.00
C THR A 124 -6.12 -12.26 -10.25
N VAL A 125 -5.66 -13.35 -9.63
CA VAL A 125 -4.31 -13.49 -9.08
C VAL A 125 -3.66 -14.66 -9.82
N GLY A 126 -2.65 -14.36 -10.63
CA GLY A 126 -2.21 -15.28 -11.68
C GLY A 126 -3.36 -15.56 -12.64
N ALA A 127 -3.62 -16.85 -12.88
CA ALA A 127 -4.70 -17.31 -13.74
C ALA A 127 -6.03 -17.54 -12.99
N VAL A 128 -6.09 -17.31 -11.68
CA VAL A 128 -7.23 -17.71 -10.83
C VAL A 128 -8.04 -16.47 -10.42
N PRO A 129 -9.37 -16.46 -10.57
CA PRO A 129 -10.22 -15.40 -10.03
C PRO A 129 -10.01 -15.23 -8.53
N VAL A 130 -9.92 -13.99 -8.02
CA VAL A 130 -9.53 -13.71 -6.63
C VAL A 130 -10.39 -14.45 -5.59
N ALA A 131 -11.69 -14.58 -5.84
CA ALA A 131 -12.64 -15.28 -4.96
C ALA A 131 -12.44 -16.81 -4.91
N GLU A 132 -11.65 -17.38 -5.81
CA GLU A 132 -11.29 -18.80 -5.86
C GLU A 132 -9.87 -19.05 -5.30
N THR A 133 -9.21 -18.02 -4.78
CA THR A 133 -7.89 -18.13 -4.15
C THR A 133 -8.02 -18.22 -2.63
N ALA A 134 -6.92 -18.54 -1.95
CA ALA A 134 -6.84 -18.50 -0.48
C ALA A 134 -7.14 -17.10 0.12
N ILE A 135 -7.13 -16.04 -0.69
CA ILE A 135 -7.48 -14.69 -0.25
C ILE A 135 -8.96 -14.59 0.12
N ALA A 136 -9.82 -15.40 -0.49
CA ALA A 136 -11.25 -15.43 -0.18
C ALA A 136 -11.55 -15.86 1.27
N GLU A 137 -10.61 -16.57 1.90
CA GLU A 137 -10.69 -16.99 3.31
C GLU A 137 -10.26 -15.89 4.29
N ASP A 138 -9.63 -14.82 3.81
CA ASP A 138 -9.28 -13.67 4.65
C ASP A 138 -10.56 -13.01 5.17
N PRO A 139 -10.71 -12.78 6.49
CA PRO A 139 -11.94 -12.23 7.06
C PRO A 139 -12.25 -10.81 6.55
N THR A 140 -11.25 -10.10 6.04
CA THR A 140 -11.39 -8.74 5.48
C THR A 140 -11.76 -8.74 3.99
N PHE A 141 -11.71 -9.90 3.31
CA PHE A 141 -12.20 -10.01 1.93
C PHE A 141 -13.74 -10.01 1.93
N PRO A 142 -14.42 -9.26 1.03
CA PRO A 142 -15.89 -9.19 0.95
C PRO A 142 -16.51 -10.47 0.34
N ARG A 143 -16.21 -11.64 0.92
CA ARG A 143 -16.62 -12.97 0.46
C ARG A 143 -18.13 -13.16 0.29
N ALA A 144 -18.94 -12.38 1.00
CA ALA A 144 -20.40 -12.42 0.89
C ALA A 144 -20.91 -12.09 -0.52
N ALA A 145 -20.10 -11.38 -1.34
CA ALA A 145 -20.44 -11.10 -2.73
C ALA A 145 -20.27 -12.33 -3.64
N GLY A 146 -19.51 -13.36 -3.24
CA GLY A 146 -19.36 -14.62 -3.99
C GLY A 146 -18.84 -14.44 -5.43
N THR A 147 -18.03 -13.42 -5.68
CA THR A 147 -17.65 -12.97 -7.03
C THR A 147 -16.23 -12.42 -7.05
N SER A 148 -15.61 -12.44 -8.23
CA SER A 148 -14.34 -11.75 -8.49
C SER A 148 -14.52 -10.45 -9.27
N ASN A 149 -15.78 -10.05 -9.52
CA ASN A 149 -16.11 -8.81 -10.21
C ASN A 149 -15.90 -7.60 -9.28
N VAL A 150 -15.01 -6.69 -9.65
CA VAL A 150 -14.64 -5.51 -8.87
C VAL A 150 -15.86 -4.61 -8.56
N VAL A 151 -16.80 -4.48 -9.49
CA VAL A 151 -18.02 -3.68 -9.25
C VAL A 151 -18.88 -4.31 -8.16
N ASP A 152 -19.08 -5.62 -8.23
CA ASP A 152 -19.92 -6.36 -7.28
C ASP A 152 -19.28 -6.44 -5.89
N LEU A 153 -17.93 -6.43 -5.81
CA LEU A 153 -17.20 -6.38 -4.54
C LEU A 153 -17.31 -5.02 -3.84
N LEU A 154 -17.44 -3.92 -4.60
CA LEU A 154 -17.53 -2.57 -4.04
C LEU A 154 -18.96 -2.13 -3.74
N ARG A 155 -19.93 -2.55 -4.57
CA ARG A 155 -21.33 -2.11 -4.52
C ARG A 155 -22.02 -2.26 -3.17
N PRO A 156 -21.80 -3.33 -2.36
CA PRO A 156 -22.49 -3.50 -1.08
C PRO A 156 -22.25 -2.36 -0.07
N GLN A 157 -21.16 -1.62 -0.22
CA GLN A 157 -20.77 -0.52 0.67
C GLN A 157 -20.76 0.83 -0.04
N LEU A 158 -21.21 0.90 -1.30
CA LEU A 158 -21.08 2.07 -2.15
C LEU A 158 -22.33 2.26 -3.02
N ASP A 159 -23.26 3.06 -2.52
CA ASP A 159 -24.47 3.45 -3.26
C ASP A 159 -24.20 4.63 -4.20
N ARG A 160 -23.52 4.33 -5.31
CA ARG A 160 -23.20 5.31 -6.37
C ARG A 160 -23.32 4.70 -7.77
N PRO A 161 -23.56 5.54 -8.80
CA PRO A 161 -23.52 5.08 -10.19
C PRO A 161 -22.14 4.54 -10.57
N PHE A 162 -22.10 3.30 -11.05
CA PHE A 162 -20.89 2.68 -11.58
C PHE A 162 -20.81 2.79 -13.10
N ALA A 163 -19.60 2.96 -13.60
CA ALA A 163 -19.27 2.78 -15.00
C ALA A 163 -18.09 1.82 -15.13
N TRP A 164 -17.94 1.26 -16.33
CA TRP A 164 -16.82 0.40 -16.67
C TRP A 164 -16.15 0.88 -17.95
N ILE A 165 -14.82 0.84 -17.95
CA ILE A 165 -13.99 1.04 -19.13
C ILE A 165 -13.28 -0.29 -19.43
N PRO A 166 -13.68 -1.00 -20.51
CA PRO A 166 -13.04 -2.26 -20.90
C PRO A 166 -11.62 -2.02 -21.40
N LEU A 167 -10.80 -3.07 -21.33
CA LEU A 167 -9.38 -3.04 -21.70
C LEU A 167 -9.13 -2.47 -23.10
N GLY A 168 -9.97 -2.81 -24.09
CA GLY A 168 -9.86 -2.27 -25.45
C GLY A 168 -9.98 -0.74 -25.50
N ARG A 169 -10.84 -0.15 -24.65
CA ARG A 169 -11.01 1.31 -24.56
C ARG A 169 -9.92 1.98 -23.75
N VAL A 170 -9.32 1.28 -22.79
CA VAL A 170 -8.10 1.74 -22.13
C VAL A 170 -6.98 1.87 -23.16
N ARG A 171 -6.75 0.84 -23.97
CA ARG A 171 -5.67 0.78 -24.97
C ARG A 171 -5.85 1.72 -26.17
N GLU A 172 -7.06 2.25 -26.41
CA GLU A 172 -7.25 3.36 -27.35
C GLU A 172 -6.45 4.61 -26.92
N GLY A 173 -6.31 4.82 -25.61
CA GLY A 173 -5.58 5.95 -25.02
C GLY A 173 -6.04 7.33 -25.49
N GLY A 174 -5.22 8.34 -25.21
CA GLY A 174 -5.34 9.71 -25.72
C GLY A 174 -6.76 10.28 -25.69
N ARG A 175 -7.11 11.04 -26.75
CA ARG A 175 -8.40 11.74 -26.84
C ARG A 175 -9.63 10.83 -26.72
N PRO A 176 -9.69 9.63 -27.32
CA PRO A 176 -10.83 8.72 -27.14
C PRO A 176 -11.09 8.35 -25.67
N LEU A 177 -10.04 8.00 -24.92
CA LEU A 177 -10.15 7.65 -23.51
C LEU A 177 -10.52 8.88 -22.67
N THR A 178 -9.85 10.02 -22.89
CA THR A 178 -10.16 11.29 -22.19
C THR A 178 -11.62 11.71 -22.42
N ALA A 179 -12.12 11.64 -23.66
CA ALA A 179 -13.53 11.95 -23.97
C ALA A 179 -14.51 10.96 -23.30
N ARG A 180 -14.12 9.69 -23.15
CA ARG A 180 -14.92 8.71 -22.41
C ARG A 180 -14.97 9.06 -20.92
N LEU A 181 -13.84 9.40 -20.30
CA LEU A 181 -13.79 9.79 -18.89
C LEU A 181 -14.65 11.04 -18.61
N VAL A 182 -14.63 12.05 -19.50
CA VAL A 182 -15.50 13.23 -19.39
C VAL A 182 -16.98 12.85 -19.36
N ARG A 183 -17.41 11.92 -20.23
CA ARG A 183 -18.81 11.45 -20.27
C ARG A 183 -19.21 10.65 -19.04
N LEU A 184 -18.24 10.11 -18.31
CA LEU A 184 -18.44 9.32 -17.10
C LEU A 184 -18.18 10.15 -15.82
N ALA A 185 -18.01 11.47 -15.95
CA ALA A 185 -17.84 12.35 -14.81
C ALA A 185 -19.00 12.19 -13.81
N GLY A 186 -18.69 12.15 -12.52
CA GLY A 186 -19.68 11.90 -11.47
C GLY A 186 -19.82 10.43 -11.05
N MET A 187 -19.24 9.49 -11.81
CA MET A 187 -19.41 8.05 -11.58
C MET A 187 -18.21 7.43 -10.85
N VAL A 188 -18.42 6.24 -10.30
CA VAL A 188 -17.34 5.33 -9.88
C VAL A 188 -16.98 4.45 -11.07
N ILE A 189 -15.83 4.73 -11.67
CA ILE A 189 -15.36 4.11 -12.89
C ILE A 189 -14.43 2.95 -12.52
N VAL A 190 -14.80 1.72 -12.81
CA VAL A 190 -13.89 0.57 -12.76
C VAL A 190 -13.21 0.44 -14.12
N ALA A 191 -11.89 0.47 -14.15
CA ALA A 191 -11.11 0.30 -15.37
C ALA A 191 -10.36 -1.03 -15.36
N ASP A 192 -10.42 -1.74 -16.48
CA ASP A 192 -9.58 -2.92 -16.71
C ASP A 192 -8.12 -2.52 -16.91
N ALA A 193 -7.19 -3.36 -16.48
CA ALA A 193 -5.76 -3.24 -16.76
C ALA A 193 -5.08 -4.60 -16.61
N GLU A 194 -4.25 -4.93 -17.59
CA GLU A 194 -3.48 -6.18 -17.63
C GLU A 194 -1.98 -5.92 -17.51
N THR A 195 -1.53 -4.74 -17.94
CA THR A 195 -0.12 -4.36 -18.01
C THR A 195 0.13 -2.99 -17.39
N ASP A 196 1.38 -2.70 -17.05
CA ASP A 196 1.79 -1.38 -16.56
C ASP A 196 1.50 -0.26 -17.58
N ALA A 197 1.54 -0.59 -18.89
CA ALA A 197 1.20 0.36 -19.95
C ALA A 197 -0.29 0.72 -19.97
N ASP A 198 -1.17 -0.23 -19.63
CA ASP A 198 -2.60 0.05 -19.47
C ASP A 198 -2.82 1.04 -18.31
N LEU A 199 -2.10 0.85 -17.19
CA LEU A 199 -2.13 1.74 -16.03
C LEU A 199 -1.58 3.14 -16.34
N ASP A 200 -0.47 3.22 -17.08
CA ASP A 200 0.09 4.49 -17.56
C ASP A 200 -0.91 5.25 -18.42
N THR A 201 -1.58 4.54 -19.34
CA THR A 201 -2.59 5.13 -20.23
C THR A 201 -3.79 5.68 -19.46
N LEU A 202 -4.25 4.98 -18.41
CA LEU A 202 -5.33 5.45 -17.53
C LEU A 202 -4.94 6.74 -16.80
N VAL A 203 -3.75 6.77 -16.20
CA VAL A 203 -3.26 7.92 -15.44
C VAL A 203 -3.03 9.12 -16.34
N GLU A 204 -2.46 8.91 -17.53
CA GLU A 204 -2.25 9.97 -18.51
C GLU A 204 -3.57 10.65 -18.88
N ALA A 205 -4.59 9.86 -19.27
CA ALA A 205 -5.89 10.39 -19.63
C ALA A 205 -6.62 11.08 -18.46
N VAL A 206 -6.48 10.57 -17.23
CA VAL A 206 -7.05 11.23 -16.03
C VAL A 206 -6.40 12.58 -15.78
N LEU A 207 -5.07 12.69 -15.89
CA LEU A 207 -4.36 13.94 -15.60
C LEU A 207 -4.50 15.01 -16.70
N GLU A 208 -5.06 14.67 -17.85
CA GLU A 208 -5.48 15.62 -18.90
C GLU A 208 -6.80 16.33 -18.58
N LEU A 209 -7.59 15.83 -17.63
CA LEU A 209 -8.89 16.40 -17.28
C LEU A 209 -8.75 17.65 -16.41
N ASP A 210 -9.58 18.67 -16.67
CA ASP A 210 -9.67 19.86 -15.81
C ASP A 210 -10.19 19.52 -14.40
N SER A 211 -11.04 18.50 -14.30
CA SER A 211 -11.61 17.99 -13.05
C SER A 211 -11.45 16.48 -12.98
N PRO A 212 -10.24 15.99 -12.62
CA PRO A 212 -9.95 14.57 -12.61
C PRO A 212 -10.75 13.84 -11.51
N PRO A 213 -11.22 12.60 -11.74
CA PRO A 213 -11.76 11.77 -10.67
C PRO A 213 -10.69 11.45 -9.62
N LEU A 214 -11.13 11.09 -8.42
CA LEU A 214 -10.25 10.54 -7.39
C LEU A 214 -9.60 9.24 -7.91
N LEU A 215 -8.28 9.15 -7.87
CA LEU A 215 -7.56 7.91 -8.21
C LEU A 215 -7.56 6.96 -7.01
N VAL A 216 -8.03 5.73 -7.25
CA VAL A 216 -8.15 4.67 -6.24
C VAL A 216 -7.52 3.40 -6.80
N GLY A 217 -6.48 2.89 -6.15
CA GLY A 217 -5.80 1.71 -6.68
C GLY A 217 -4.70 1.16 -5.78
N ALA A 218 -4.06 0.11 -6.28
CA ALA A 218 -2.91 -0.50 -5.63
C ALA A 218 -1.59 0.17 -6.09
N ALA A 219 -0.46 -0.45 -5.77
CA ALA A 219 0.87 0.05 -6.10
C ALA A 219 1.09 0.23 -7.63
N GLY A 220 0.42 -0.56 -8.48
CA GLY A 220 0.54 -0.44 -9.94
C GLY A 220 0.04 0.92 -10.46
N LEU A 221 -1.20 1.27 -10.10
CA LEU A 221 -1.77 2.57 -10.47
C LEU A 221 -1.00 3.74 -9.83
N ALA A 222 -0.51 3.54 -8.60
CA ALA A 222 0.31 4.53 -7.92
C ALA A 222 1.66 4.76 -8.62
N LEU A 223 2.30 3.70 -9.12
CA LEU A 223 3.55 3.80 -9.89
C LEU A 223 3.33 4.55 -11.20
N ALA A 224 2.24 4.25 -11.92
CA ALA A 224 1.85 5.00 -13.11
C ALA A 224 1.66 6.50 -12.80
N LEU A 225 1.01 6.83 -11.68
CA LEU A 225 0.90 8.20 -11.17
C LEU A 225 2.27 8.82 -10.86
N ALA A 226 3.15 8.11 -10.17
CA ALA A 226 4.50 8.57 -9.85
C ALA A 226 5.31 8.88 -11.12
N ARG A 227 5.26 8.00 -12.13
CA ARG A 227 5.92 8.19 -13.43
C ARG A 227 5.40 9.46 -14.12
N ARG A 228 4.08 9.60 -14.22
CA ARG A 228 3.45 10.73 -14.94
C ARG A 228 3.68 12.08 -14.27
N LEU A 229 3.91 12.10 -12.96
CA LEU A 229 4.26 13.30 -12.20
C LEU A 229 5.77 13.58 -12.15
N GLY A 230 6.62 12.68 -12.66
CA GLY A 230 8.08 12.79 -12.55
C GLY A 230 8.56 12.67 -11.10
N LEU A 231 7.93 11.75 -10.36
CA LEU A 231 8.19 11.43 -8.95
C LEU A 231 8.54 9.95 -8.73
N ALA A 232 8.53 9.13 -9.79
CA ALA A 232 8.88 7.71 -9.70
C ALA A 232 10.34 7.52 -9.27
N ALA A 233 10.53 6.89 -8.11
CA ALA A 233 11.85 6.59 -7.57
C ALA A 233 12.55 5.51 -8.40
N ALA A 234 13.85 5.66 -8.57
CA ALA A 234 14.69 4.55 -9.00
C ALA A 234 14.80 3.51 -7.88
N ARG A 235 15.21 2.29 -8.26
CA ARG A 235 15.63 1.29 -7.29
C ARG A 235 16.80 1.85 -6.48
N VAL A 236 16.77 1.65 -5.17
CA VAL A 236 17.87 1.99 -4.26
C VAL A 236 18.66 0.74 -3.90
N ASP A 237 19.90 0.92 -3.47
CA ASP A 237 20.68 -0.19 -2.94
C ASP A 237 20.10 -0.68 -1.60
N PRO A 238 20.26 -1.97 -1.25
CA PRO A 238 19.97 -2.46 0.09
C PRO A 238 20.71 -1.63 1.16
N PRO A 239 20.14 -1.46 2.37
CA PRO A 239 20.81 -0.71 3.42
C PRO A 239 22.09 -1.42 3.86
N THR A 240 23.14 -0.65 4.10
CA THR A 240 24.42 -1.15 4.64
C THR A 240 24.31 -1.46 6.13
N GLY A 241 24.98 -2.52 6.60
CA GLY A 241 25.11 -2.83 8.03
C GLY A 241 25.17 -4.33 8.31
N GLU A 242 25.84 -4.71 9.38
CA GLU A 242 26.06 -6.12 9.74
C GLU A 242 25.02 -6.65 10.74
N ARG A 243 24.48 -5.78 11.61
CA ARG A 243 23.61 -6.19 12.72
C ARG A 243 22.14 -6.03 12.33
N TRP A 244 21.60 -7.06 11.71
CA TRP A 244 20.20 -7.12 11.29
C TRP A 244 19.30 -7.74 12.36
N LEU A 245 18.14 -7.14 12.58
CA LEU A 245 17.03 -7.71 13.36
C LEU A 245 15.84 -7.95 12.44
N ILE A 246 15.43 -9.20 12.28
CA ILE A 246 14.24 -9.57 11.51
C ILE A 246 13.06 -9.73 12.48
N VAL A 247 11.95 -9.05 12.23
CA VAL A 247 10.72 -9.08 13.02
C VAL A 247 9.55 -9.54 12.14
N ALA A 248 9.05 -10.75 12.39
CA ALA A 248 8.09 -11.42 11.50
C ALA A 248 6.83 -11.91 12.23
N GLY A 249 5.71 -11.18 12.10
CA GLY A 249 4.41 -11.61 12.63
C GLY A 249 3.43 -12.14 11.59
N SER A 250 3.79 -12.12 10.30
CA SER A 250 2.95 -12.68 9.23
C SER A 250 2.91 -14.20 9.29
N GLN A 251 1.70 -14.77 9.18
CA GLN A 251 1.49 -16.22 9.05
C GLN A 251 1.55 -16.70 7.60
N HIS A 252 1.83 -15.81 6.64
CA HIS A 252 1.88 -16.18 5.24
C HIS A 252 2.99 -17.24 4.98
N PRO A 253 2.74 -18.32 4.20
CA PRO A 253 3.73 -19.37 3.97
C PRO A 253 5.06 -18.88 3.42
N ALA A 254 5.05 -17.86 2.55
CA ALA A 254 6.27 -17.23 2.07
C ALA A 254 7.13 -16.63 3.19
N THR A 255 6.51 -15.92 4.15
CA THR A 255 7.24 -15.37 5.30
C THR A 255 7.78 -16.47 6.21
N ARG A 256 7.07 -17.59 6.37
CA ARG A 256 7.53 -18.73 7.18
C ARG A 256 8.81 -19.36 6.62
N ARG A 257 8.84 -19.62 5.32
CA ARG A 257 10.05 -20.12 4.63
C ARG A 257 11.22 -19.13 4.74
N GLN A 258 10.95 -17.83 4.63
CA GLN A 258 11.97 -16.78 4.79
C GLN A 258 12.53 -16.72 6.21
N VAL A 259 11.68 -16.92 7.24
CA VAL A 259 12.08 -17.02 8.65
C VAL A 259 12.95 -18.25 8.91
N GLU A 260 12.56 -19.40 8.35
CA GLU A 260 13.33 -20.65 8.45
C GLU A 260 14.73 -20.47 7.84
N ALA A 261 14.82 -20.01 6.59
CA ALA A 261 16.09 -19.75 5.91
C ALA A 261 16.98 -18.74 6.66
N ALA A 262 16.38 -17.69 7.25
CA ALA A 262 17.11 -16.70 8.04
C ALA A 262 17.69 -17.31 9.32
N ARG A 263 16.95 -18.17 10.01
CA ARG A 263 17.44 -18.88 11.22
C ARG A 263 18.56 -19.85 10.88
N GLU A 264 18.43 -20.61 9.79
CA GLU A 264 19.48 -21.52 9.30
C GLU A 264 20.77 -20.78 8.94
N ALA A 265 20.65 -19.55 8.41
CA ALA A 265 21.78 -18.68 8.12
C ALA A 265 22.37 -17.97 9.35
N GLY A 266 21.85 -18.22 10.57
CA GLY A 266 22.34 -17.62 11.81
C GLY A 266 21.93 -16.16 12.04
N LEU A 267 20.90 -15.66 11.33
CA LEU A 267 20.41 -14.30 11.50
C LEU A 267 19.57 -14.16 12.78
N THR A 268 19.54 -12.94 13.34
CA THR A 268 18.69 -12.65 14.51
C THR A 268 17.24 -12.47 14.06
N VAL A 269 16.36 -13.40 14.45
CA VAL A 269 14.95 -13.40 14.08
C VAL A 269 14.05 -13.45 15.31
N LEU A 270 13.12 -12.51 15.40
CA LEU A 270 11.96 -12.55 16.29
C LEU A 270 10.72 -12.81 15.43
N ALA A 271 9.97 -13.86 15.74
CA ALA A 271 8.78 -14.20 14.97
C ALA A 271 7.67 -14.75 15.88
N THR A 272 6.41 -14.55 15.48
CA THR A 272 5.29 -15.24 16.13
C THR A 272 5.41 -16.76 15.90
N PRO A 273 4.86 -17.60 16.79
CA PRO A 273 4.84 -19.05 16.57
C PRO A 273 4.13 -19.41 15.25
N ASP A 274 4.50 -20.55 14.68
CA ASP A 274 3.92 -21.02 13.41
C ASP A 274 2.49 -21.55 13.59
N ALA A 275 2.18 -22.06 14.78
CA ALA A 275 0.83 -22.49 15.14
C ALA A 275 -0.16 -21.30 15.15
N PRO A 276 -1.42 -21.51 14.72
CA PRO A 276 -2.47 -20.50 14.82
C PRO A 276 -2.57 -19.96 16.26
N GLN A 277 -2.59 -18.63 16.38
CA GLN A 277 -2.72 -17.96 17.67
C GLN A 277 -4.19 -17.57 17.89
N PRO A 278 -4.82 -17.95 19.02
CA PRO A 278 -6.17 -17.51 19.36
C PRO A 278 -6.27 -15.98 19.48
N ASP A 279 -5.23 -15.37 20.05
CA ASP A 279 -5.05 -13.93 20.13
C ASP A 279 -3.89 -13.47 19.25
N ARG A 280 -4.19 -13.21 17.99
CA ARG A 280 -3.22 -12.72 17.02
C ARG A 280 -2.69 -11.32 17.38
N ALA A 281 -3.57 -10.45 17.89
CA ALA A 281 -3.21 -9.08 18.24
C ALA A 281 -2.26 -9.02 19.44
N GLY A 282 -2.52 -9.83 20.48
CA GLY A 282 -1.62 -10.02 21.61
C GLY A 282 -0.26 -10.55 21.17
N ALA A 283 -0.22 -11.61 20.35
CA ALA A 283 1.04 -12.17 19.86
C ALA A 283 1.89 -11.17 19.06
N VAL A 284 1.26 -10.30 18.26
CA VAL A 284 1.94 -9.23 17.52
C VAL A 284 2.44 -8.13 18.46
N THR A 285 1.66 -7.79 19.49
CA THR A 285 2.05 -6.81 20.52
C THR A 285 3.27 -7.30 21.32
N ASP A 286 3.26 -8.56 21.74
CA ASP A 286 4.39 -9.18 22.45
C ASP A 286 5.64 -9.23 21.58
N LEU A 287 5.48 -9.55 20.28
CA LEU A 287 6.58 -9.54 19.33
C LEU A 287 7.19 -8.13 19.18
N ALA A 288 6.37 -7.09 19.12
CA ALA A 288 6.84 -5.70 19.07
C ALA A 288 7.57 -5.29 20.36
N ALA A 289 7.08 -5.72 21.53
CA ALA A 289 7.74 -5.49 22.81
C ALA A 289 9.11 -6.18 22.89
N GLN A 290 9.22 -7.42 22.40
CA GLN A 290 10.50 -8.14 22.29
C GLN A 290 11.47 -7.43 21.34
N ALA A 291 10.98 -6.94 20.19
CA ALA A 291 11.78 -6.18 19.25
C ALA A 291 12.31 -4.88 19.86
N ARG A 292 11.47 -4.13 20.60
CA ARG A 292 11.91 -2.95 21.36
C ARG A 292 12.98 -3.31 22.39
N ALA A 293 12.75 -4.34 23.21
CA ALA A 293 13.73 -4.75 24.22
C ALA A 293 15.08 -5.13 23.58
N ARG A 294 15.05 -5.80 22.40
CA ARG A 294 16.28 -6.12 21.65
C ARG A 294 16.99 -4.89 21.11
N LEU A 295 16.24 -3.87 20.68
CA LEU A 295 16.78 -2.59 20.22
C LEU A 295 17.39 -1.76 21.37
N ASP A 296 16.83 -1.87 22.57
CA ASP A 296 17.31 -1.20 23.78
C ASP A 296 18.55 -1.89 24.38
N ALA A 297 18.66 -3.22 24.21
CA ALA A 297 19.75 -4.02 24.76
C ALA A 297 21.10 -3.84 24.05
N GLY A 298 21.11 -3.31 22.82
CA GLY A 298 22.35 -3.12 22.07
C GLY A 298 22.12 -2.73 20.61
N PRO A 299 23.21 -2.39 19.91
CA PRO A 299 23.12 -1.79 18.59
C PRO A 299 22.55 -2.76 17.54
N VAL A 300 21.71 -2.22 16.67
CA VAL A 300 21.10 -2.85 15.50
C VAL A 300 21.16 -1.83 14.37
N ASP A 301 21.73 -2.23 13.23
CA ASP A 301 21.96 -1.34 12.08
C ASP A 301 20.71 -1.25 11.20
N VAL A 302 20.02 -2.38 11.02
CA VAL A 302 18.84 -2.52 10.16
C VAL A 302 17.80 -3.39 10.84
N VAL A 303 16.55 -2.92 10.83
CA VAL A 303 15.39 -3.74 11.21
C VAL A 303 14.59 -4.09 9.97
N LEU A 304 14.44 -5.38 9.69
CA LEU A 304 13.53 -5.87 8.68
C LEU A 304 12.22 -6.27 9.35
N VAL A 305 11.10 -5.70 8.92
CA VAL A 305 9.77 -6.00 9.47
C VAL A 305 8.85 -6.53 8.37
N THR A 306 8.15 -7.63 8.64
CA THR A 306 7.21 -8.22 7.68
C THR A 306 5.80 -8.36 8.26
N GLY A 307 4.82 -7.82 7.51
CA GLY A 307 3.41 -7.74 7.88
C GLY A 307 2.99 -6.37 8.43
N GLY A 308 1.86 -5.85 7.94
CA GLY A 308 1.31 -4.53 8.33
C GLY A 308 1.11 -4.40 9.83
N GLU A 309 0.37 -5.32 10.44
CA GLU A 309 0.10 -5.33 11.89
C GLU A 309 1.40 -5.35 12.72
N THR A 310 2.42 -6.08 12.28
CA THR A 310 3.71 -6.16 12.97
C THR A 310 4.47 -4.85 12.89
N LEU A 311 4.43 -4.17 11.74
CA LEU A 311 5.05 -2.87 11.56
C LEU A 311 4.35 -1.79 12.39
N VAL A 312 3.01 -1.81 12.44
CA VAL A 312 2.20 -0.89 13.26
C VAL A 312 2.49 -1.10 14.75
N ALA A 313 2.50 -2.35 15.21
CA ALA A 313 2.81 -2.66 16.60
C ALA A 313 4.23 -2.22 16.98
N LEU A 314 5.23 -2.42 16.11
CA LEU A 314 6.58 -1.92 16.34
C LEU A 314 6.63 -0.39 16.35
N TYR A 315 5.94 0.27 15.41
CA TYR A 315 5.83 1.72 15.32
C TYR A 315 5.31 2.31 16.65
N HIS A 316 4.21 1.77 17.17
CA HIS A 316 3.65 2.21 18.46
C HIS A 316 4.51 1.81 19.66
N ALA A 317 5.08 0.60 19.67
CA ALA A 317 5.94 0.15 20.77
C ALA A 317 7.17 1.05 20.93
N LEU A 318 7.72 1.57 19.83
CA LEU A 318 8.83 2.52 19.82
C LEU A 318 8.41 3.97 20.09
N GLY A 319 7.10 4.27 20.13
CA GLY A 319 6.61 5.66 20.17
C GLY A 319 7.01 6.46 18.94
N ALA A 320 7.04 5.81 17.77
CA ALA A 320 7.44 6.44 16.52
C ALA A 320 6.45 7.53 16.10
N GLU A 321 6.97 8.58 15.48
CA GLU A 321 6.17 9.71 14.97
C GLU A 321 6.00 9.65 13.45
N ARG A 322 6.91 8.96 12.76
CA ARG A 322 6.83 8.71 11.30
C ARG A 322 7.88 7.70 10.81
N LEU A 323 7.69 7.25 9.59
CA LEU A 323 8.70 6.58 8.76
C LEU A 323 9.02 7.43 7.53
N ASP A 324 10.26 7.85 7.35
CA ASP A 324 10.71 8.59 6.16
C ASP A 324 11.24 7.61 5.12
N LEU A 325 10.46 7.32 4.07
CA LEU A 325 10.80 6.34 3.04
C LEU A 325 11.82 6.89 2.05
N GLU A 326 12.91 6.16 1.85
CA GLU A 326 14.04 6.56 0.98
C GLU A 326 13.99 5.86 -0.39
N GLY A 327 13.21 4.80 -0.54
CA GLY A 327 13.02 4.09 -1.81
C GLY A 327 12.70 2.62 -1.62
N ALA A 328 12.84 1.82 -2.68
CA ALA A 328 12.58 0.39 -2.67
C ALA A 328 13.82 -0.40 -3.16
N PRO A 329 14.40 -1.28 -2.32
CA PRO A 329 15.56 -2.08 -2.72
C PRO A 329 15.20 -3.26 -3.62
N ARG A 330 13.94 -3.74 -3.56
CA ARG A 330 13.34 -4.75 -4.44
C ARG A 330 11.83 -4.51 -4.54
N PRO A 331 11.14 -5.08 -5.53
CA PRO A 331 9.67 -5.07 -5.57
C PRO A 331 9.06 -5.61 -4.26
N GLY A 332 8.04 -4.92 -3.74
CA GLY A 332 7.36 -5.29 -2.49
C GLY A 332 8.13 -4.98 -1.21
N LEU A 333 9.26 -4.27 -1.31
CA LEU A 333 10.04 -3.75 -0.18
C LEU A 333 10.04 -2.23 -0.17
N ALA A 334 10.02 -1.66 1.03
CA ALA A 334 10.28 -0.24 1.23
C ALA A 334 11.40 -0.06 2.25
N LEU A 335 12.40 0.75 1.90
CA LEU A 335 13.49 1.17 2.77
C LEU A 335 13.21 2.59 3.28
N GLY A 336 13.44 2.84 4.56
CA GLY A 336 13.31 4.16 5.15
C GLY A 336 13.92 4.29 6.54
N ARG A 337 13.66 5.45 7.16
CA ARG A 337 14.12 5.82 8.50
C ARG A 337 12.94 5.99 9.44
N LEU A 338 12.81 5.11 10.43
CA LEU A 338 11.79 5.22 11.46
C LEU A 338 12.28 6.21 12.52
N ARG A 339 11.48 7.24 12.78
CA ARG A 339 11.79 8.30 13.74
C ARG A 339 10.96 8.14 15.00
N ALA A 340 11.64 8.09 16.13
CA ALA A 340 11.04 8.05 17.45
C ALA A 340 11.78 9.03 18.38
N PRO A 341 11.09 9.70 19.31
CA PRO A 341 11.71 10.63 20.25
C PRO A 341 12.81 9.95 21.09
N GLY A 342 13.93 10.65 21.29
CA GLY A 342 15.04 10.15 22.12
C GLY A 342 15.87 9.02 21.50
N ARG A 343 15.67 8.73 20.20
CA ARG A 343 16.37 7.68 19.45
C ARG A 343 16.93 8.23 18.14
N GLU A 344 18.11 7.78 17.75
CA GLU A 344 18.62 7.97 16.38
C GLU A 344 17.73 7.27 15.34
N PRO A 345 17.48 7.88 14.17
CA PRO A 345 16.59 7.29 13.16
C PRO A 345 17.00 5.86 12.78
N LEU A 346 16.07 4.92 12.94
CA LEU A 346 16.30 3.50 12.69
C LEU A 346 16.18 3.19 11.21
N THR A 347 17.17 2.52 10.62
CA THR A 347 17.01 1.96 9.27
C THR A 347 15.97 0.84 9.32
N VAL A 348 14.89 0.97 8.56
CA VAL A 348 13.83 -0.03 8.49
C VAL A 348 13.62 -0.47 7.05
N VAL A 349 13.61 -1.78 6.84
CA VAL A 349 13.12 -2.43 5.61
C VAL A 349 11.78 -3.05 5.92
N THR A 350 10.73 -2.63 5.23
CA THR A 350 9.39 -3.20 5.37
C THR A 350 9.11 -4.15 4.23
N LYS A 351 8.35 -5.22 4.50
CA LYS A 351 7.89 -6.17 3.49
C LYS A 351 6.43 -6.54 3.74
N ALA A 352 5.62 -6.55 2.69
CA ALA A 352 4.29 -7.17 2.76
C ALA A 352 4.41 -8.71 2.89
N GLY A 353 3.55 -9.33 3.70
CA GLY A 353 3.73 -10.74 4.12
C GLY A 353 3.84 -11.76 2.97
N GLY A 354 3.17 -11.49 1.84
CA GLY A 354 3.12 -12.39 0.68
C GLY A 354 4.31 -12.32 -0.28
N PHE A 355 5.22 -11.36 -0.12
CA PHE A 355 6.22 -11.04 -1.14
C PHE A 355 7.57 -11.73 -0.92
N GLY A 356 8.27 -11.94 -2.04
CA GLY A 356 9.69 -12.31 -2.09
C GLY A 356 9.97 -13.81 -2.13
N GLU A 357 11.15 -14.14 -2.66
CA GLU A 357 11.69 -15.50 -2.70
C GLU A 357 12.00 -16.04 -1.29
N PRO A 358 12.11 -17.37 -1.11
CA PRO A 358 12.41 -17.98 0.18
C PRO A 358 13.70 -17.49 0.84
N ASP A 359 14.71 -17.11 0.06
CA ASP A 359 16.02 -16.64 0.55
C ASP A 359 16.11 -15.11 0.67
N LEU A 360 15.01 -14.38 0.52
CA LEU A 360 15.01 -12.91 0.46
C LEU A 360 15.73 -12.25 1.64
N PHE A 361 15.48 -12.69 2.87
CA PHE A 361 16.13 -12.09 4.04
C PHE A 361 17.64 -12.34 4.06
N VAL A 362 18.06 -13.54 3.67
CA VAL A 362 19.47 -13.92 3.61
C VAL A 362 20.20 -13.17 2.49
N SER A 363 19.58 -13.05 1.32
CA SER A 363 20.17 -12.32 0.19
C SER A 363 20.32 -10.83 0.47
N LEU A 364 19.34 -10.18 1.11
CA LEU A 364 19.44 -8.77 1.52
C LEU A 364 20.60 -8.54 2.49
N VAL A 365 20.75 -9.40 3.50
CA VAL A 365 21.86 -9.26 4.46
C VAL A 365 23.21 -9.47 3.79
N ARG A 366 23.32 -10.44 2.87
CA ARG A 366 24.57 -10.67 2.12
C ARG A 366 24.93 -9.49 1.23
N GLU A 367 23.96 -8.91 0.54
CA GLU A 367 24.17 -7.72 -0.31
C GLU A 367 24.56 -6.48 0.51
N ALA A 368 24.08 -6.37 1.75
CA ALA A 368 24.38 -5.27 2.65
C ALA A 368 25.80 -5.26 3.23
N VAL A 369 26.49 -6.40 3.13
CA VAL A 369 27.84 -6.64 3.70
C VAL A 369 28.89 -6.85 2.59
N ALA A 370 28.46 -6.97 1.33
CA ALA A 370 29.33 -7.13 0.16
C ALA A 370 29.96 -5.80 -0.30
#